data_AF-A0AAI8SSU7-F1
#
_entry.id   AF-A0AAI8SSU7-F1
#
_cell.length_a   1.000
_cell.length_b   1.000
_cell.length_c   1.000
_cell.angle_alpha   90.00
_cell.angle_beta   90.00
_cell.angle_gamma   90.00
#
_symmetry.space_group_name_H-M   'P 1'
#
loop_
_entity.id
_entity.type
_entity.pdbx_description
1 polymer ?
#
loop_
_entity_poly.entity_id
_entity_poly.type
_entity_poly.pdbx_seq_one_letter_code
_entity_poly.pdbx_strand_id
1 'polypeptide(L)'
;MTVLRVKGVSGFKGSEDVVLLAADKAGLDAFAAALTLAQRNGVSHLKHRRRVHEFVLETGAAAVELSKDRVVWRLDNAKASEIIEKAKVLTSNGGRPGHHYVDDMSSPAPTLVLSLDEYLSPSWLTAGKEPIFGDDDP
;
A
#
# COMPACT_ATOMS: atom_id res chain seq x y z
N MET A 1 13.04 -0.19 -13.01
CA MET A 1 13.27 0.20 -11.61
C MET A 1 12.00 -0.14 -10.85
N THR A 2 12.12 -0.81 -9.71
CA THR A 2 10.96 -1.13 -8.86
C THR A 2 10.31 0.13 -8.33
N VAL A 3 8.98 0.15 -8.21
CA VAL A 3 8.21 1.27 -7.67
C VAL A 3 7.31 0.80 -6.55
N LEU A 4 7.39 1.46 -5.39
CA LEU A 4 6.49 1.26 -4.24
C LEU A 4 6.31 2.61 -3.54
N ARG A 5 5.12 3.20 -3.66
CA ARG A 5 4.78 4.52 -3.12
C ARG A 5 3.57 4.41 -2.20
N VAL A 6 3.53 5.21 -1.14
CA VAL A 6 2.43 5.21 -0.17
C VAL A 6 2.06 6.63 0.25
N LYS A 7 0.78 6.98 0.27
CA LYS A 7 0.34 8.32 0.67
C LYS A 7 -1.07 8.30 1.26
N GLY A 8 -1.34 9.20 2.20
CA GLY A 8 -2.71 9.52 2.59
C GLY A 8 -3.33 10.43 1.54
N VAL A 9 -4.48 10.06 1.00
CA VAL A 9 -5.17 10.79 -0.06
C VAL A 9 -6.55 11.17 0.43
N SER A 10 -6.78 12.47 0.61
CA SER A 10 -8.09 12.97 1.04
C SER A 10 -9.07 13.07 -0.13
N GLY A 11 -10.35 12.79 0.12
CA GLY A 11 -11.40 12.88 -0.90
C GLY A 11 -11.11 12.01 -2.14
N PHE A 12 -10.50 10.85 -1.96
CA PHE A 12 -10.25 9.88 -3.01
C PHE A 12 -11.56 9.56 -3.74
N LYS A 13 -11.54 9.69 -5.07
CA LYS A 13 -12.72 9.60 -5.95
C LYS A 13 -13.91 10.49 -5.55
N GLY A 14 -13.66 11.53 -4.73
CA GLY A 14 -14.65 12.53 -4.31
C GLY A 14 -15.43 12.19 -3.06
N SER A 15 -15.11 11.11 -2.33
CA SER A 15 -15.98 10.64 -1.23
C SER A 15 -15.28 10.26 0.08
N GLU A 16 -14.08 9.67 0.04
CA GLU A 16 -13.45 9.12 1.25
C GLU A 16 -11.95 9.41 1.32
N ASP A 17 -11.44 9.55 2.53
CA ASP A 17 -10.00 9.57 2.76
C ASP A 17 -9.47 8.14 2.73
N VAL A 18 -8.33 7.92 2.06
CA VAL A 18 -7.71 6.59 1.95
C VAL A 18 -6.22 6.64 2.21
N VAL A 19 -5.64 5.51 2.56
CA VAL A 19 -4.20 5.27 2.31
C VAL A 19 -4.07 4.61 0.95
N LEU A 20 -3.33 5.21 0.03
CA LEU A 20 -3.01 4.61 -1.26
C LEU A 20 -1.59 4.05 -1.22
N LEU A 21 -1.46 2.73 -1.44
CA LEU A 21 -0.22 2.07 -1.81
C LEU A 21 -0.25 1.80 -3.31
N ALA A 22 0.60 2.48 -4.08
CA ALA A 22 0.74 2.28 -5.52
C ALA A 22 2.12 1.70 -5.83
N ALA A 23 2.14 0.59 -6.55
CA ALA A 23 3.36 -0.12 -6.85
C ALA A 23 3.34 -0.72 -8.27
N ASP A 24 4.53 -1.00 -8.79
CA ASP A 24 4.66 -1.92 -9.91
C ASP A 24 4.61 -3.36 -9.38
N LYS A 25 4.58 -4.35 -10.29
CA LYS A 25 4.52 -5.76 -9.89
C LYS A 25 5.63 -6.13 -8.89
N ALA A 26 6.86 -5.72 -9.17
CA ALA A 26 8.01 -6.06 -8.33
C ALA A 26 7.93 -5.41 -6.93
N GLY A 27 7.39 -4.19 -6.84
CA GLY A 27 7.21 -3.48 -5.59
C GLY A 27 6.12 -4.10 -4.74
N LEU A 28 5.00 -4.50 -5.37
CA LEU A 28 3.90 -5.16 -4.68
C LEU A 28 4.29 -6.58 -4.22
N ASP A 29 5.05 -7.32 -5.03
CA ASP A 29 5.63 -8.61 -4.65
C ASP A 29 6.58 -8.46 -3.44
N ALA A 30 7.47 -7.47 -3.46
CA ALA A 30 8.40 -7.20 -2.36
C ALA A 30 7.66 -6.81 -1.07
N PHE A 31 6.61 -5.99 -1.19
CA PHE A 31 5.74 -5.62 -0.07
C PHE A 31 5.05 -6.84 0.54
N ALA A 32 4.42 -7.69 -0.28
CA ALA A 32 3.75 -8.90 0.18
C ALA A 32 4.74 -9.90 0.82
N ALA A 33 5.95 -10.02 0.28
CA ALA A 33 7.00 -10.86 0.85
C ALA A 33 7.46 -10.36 2.22
N ALA A 34 7.66 -9.04 2.39
CA ALA A 34 8.03 -8.45 3.67
C ALA A 34 6.91 -8.63 4.72
N LEU A 35 5.65 -8.41 4.35
CA LEU A 35 4.52 -8.64 5.24
C LEU A 35 4.38 -10.13 5.63
N THR A 36 4.62 -11.05 4.68
CA THR A 36 4.67 -12.50 4.96
C THR A 36 5.78 -12.85 5.97
N LEU A 37 6.94 -12.19 5.88
CA LEU A 37 8.02 -12.37 6.84
C LEU A 37 7.63 -11.88 8.23
N ALA A 38 6.89 -10.76 8.31
CA ALA A 38 6.40 -10.21 9.57
C ALA A 38 5.36 -11.13 10.22
N GLN A 39 4.47 -11.77 9.44
CA GLN A 39 3.55 -12.80 9.96
C GLN A 39 4.27 -13.96 10.67
N ARG A 40 5.47 -14.32 10.21
CA ARG A 40 6.26 -15.41 10.81
C ARG A 40 7.07 -14.96 12.03
N ASN A 41 7.60 -13.74 11.99
CA ASN A 41 8.59 -13.26 12.95
C ASN A 41 8.05 -12.21 13.93
N GLY A 42 6.79 -11.80 13.79
CA GLY A 42 6.20 -10.67 14.50
C GLY A 42 6.59 -9.30 13.92
N VAL A 43 7.75 -9.18 13.27
CA VAL A 43 8.25 -7.93 12.69
C VAL A 43 9.05 -8.16 11.41
N SER A 44 9.00 -7.21 10.48
CA SER A 44 9.92 -7.17 9.33
C SER A 44 10.13 -5.75 8.80
N HIS A 45 11.08 -5.60 7.87
CA HIS A 45 11.40 -4.32 7.26
C HIS A 45 11.58 -4.46 5.74
N LEU A 46 11.14 -3.45 5.00
CA LEU A 46 11.41 -3.26 3.58
C LEU A 46 11.90 -1.84 3.34
N LYS A 47 13.15 -1.70 2.92
CA LYS A 47 13.69 -0.40 2.49
C LYS A 47 13.45 -0.22 1.00
N HIS A 48 12.71 0.82 0.62
CA HIS A 48 12.52 1.22 -0.76
C HIS A 48 12.90 2.70 -0.94
N ARG A 49 13.90 2.96 -1.80
CA ARG A 49 14.47 4.31 -1.98
C ARG A 49 14.87 4.94 -0.64
N ARG A 50 14.23 6.05 -0.27
CA ARG A 50 14.48 6.80 0.98
C ARG A 50 13.50 6.41 2.10
N ARG A 51 12.52 5.54 1.83
CA ARG A 51 11.48 5.17 2.80
C ARG A 51 11.66 3.76 3.33
N VAL A 52 11.51 3.60 4.63
CA VAL A 52 11.51 2.31 5.32
C VAL A 52 10.08 1.94 5.66
N HIS A 53 9.63 0.78 5.18
CA HIS A 53 8.39 0.16 5.59
C HIS A 53 8.72 -0.80 6.73
N GLU A 54 8.19 -0.55 7.92
CA GLU A 54 8.27 -1.43 9.08
C GLU A 54 6.91 -2.12 9.24
N PHE A 55 6.93 -3.44 9.37
CA PHE A 55 5.73 -4.25 9.56
C PHE A 55 5.77 -4.82 10.97
N VAL A 56 4.73 -4.58 11.76
CA VAL A 56 4.60 -5.05 13.14
C VAL A 56 3.28 -5.78 13.30
N LEU A 57 3.33 -7.04 13.73
CA LEU A 57 2.14 -7.87 13.94
C LEU A 57 1.69 -7.75 15.39
N GLU A 58 0.50 -7.19 15.60
CA GLU A 58 -0.09 -6.91 16.90
C GLU A 58 -1.57 -7.34 16.89
N THR A 59 -2.01 -8.08 17.90
CA THR A 59 -3.39 -8.58 17.98
C THR A 59 -4.39 -7.42 17.95
N GLY A 60 -5.34 -7.47 17.01
CA GLY A 60 -6.39 -6.46 16.83
C GLY A 60 -5.93 -5.17 16.16
N ALA A 61 -4.68 -5.08 15.68
CA ALA A 61 -4.19 -3.91 14.96
C ALA A 61 -4.66 -3.88 13.50
N ALA A 62 -4.95 -2.67 12.99
CA ALA A 62 -5.33 -2.45 11.60
C ALA A 62 -4.95 -1.03 11.14
N ALA A 63 -3.76 -0.55 11.52
CA ALA A 63 -3.35 0.84 11.34
C ALA A 63 -2.12 0.98 10.43
N VAL A 64 -2.03 2.13 9.78
CA VAL A 64 -0.83 2.59 9.08
C VAL A 64 -0.39 3.91 9.68
N GLU A 65 0.90 4.06 9.98
CA GLU A 65 1.48 5.33 10.40
C GLU A 65 2.34 5.87 9.25
N LEU A 66 2.00 7.07 8.77
CA LEU A 66 2.69 7.70 7.64
C LEU A 66 3.63 8.79 8.14
N SER A 67 4.92 8.63 7.86
CA SER A 67 5.92 9.68 8.02
C SER A 67 6.75 9.83 6.74
N LYS A 68 7.60 10.86 6.68
CA LYS A 68 8.35 11.21 5.46
C LYS A 68 9.32 10.11 5.02
N ASP A 69 10.01 9.49 5.96
CA ASP A 69 11.06 8.50 5.77
C ASP A 69 10.66 7.09 6.26
N ARG A 70 9.51 6.98 6.96
CA ARG A 70 9.02 5.71 7.49
C ARG A 70 7.53 5.49 7.25
N VAL A 71 7.13 4.26 6.97
CA VAL A 71 5.75 3.78 7.05
C VAL A 71 5.70 2.63 8.04
N VAL A 72 4.89 2.72 9.08
CA VAL A 72 4.68 1.61 10.01
C VAL A 72 3.34 0.96 9.70
N TRP A 73 3.35 -0.34 9.44
CA TRP A 73 2.18 -1.16 9.20
C TRP A 73 1.92 -1.97 10.47
N ARG A 74 0.96 -1.54 11.29
CA ARG A 74 0.55 -2.24 12.51
C ARG A 74 -0.70 -3.04 12.21
N LEU A 75 -0.54 -4.34 12.06
CA LEU A 75 -1.58 -5.21 11.54
C LEU A 75 -1.73 -6.42 12.45
N ASP A 76 -2.93 -6.96 12.57
CA ASP A 76 -3.10 -8.31 13.07
C ASP A 76 -2.88 -9.33 11.95
N ASN A 77 -2.92 -10.62 12.32
CA ASN A 77 -2.70 -11.69 11.36
C ASN A 77 -3.79 -11.76 10.28
N ALA A 78 -5.04 -11.43 10.61
CA ALA A 78 -6.15 -11.49 9.67
C ALA A 78 -6.00 -10.38 8.60
N LYS A 79 -5.79 -9.14 9.03
CA LYS A 79 -5.61 -7.98 8.16
C LYS A 79 -4.34 -8.12 7.31
N ALA A 80 -3.24 -8.61 7.89
CA ALA A 80 -2.04 -8.92 7.13
C ALA A 80 -2.30 -9.97 6.02
N SER A 81 -3.08 -11.02 6.32
CA SER A 81 -3.42 -12.05 5.34
C SER A 81 -4.29 -11.50 4.20
N GLU A 82 -5.30 -10.70 4.54
CA GLU A 82 -6.16 -10.04 3.56
C GLU A 82 -5.34 -9.17 2.58
N ILE A 83 -4.42 -8.36 3.11
CA ILE A 83 -3.54 -7.50 2.31
C ILE A 83 -2.65 -8.35 1.38
N ILE A 84 -2.04 -9.42 1.90
CA ILE A 84 -1.21 -10.34 1.10
C ILE A 84 -2.02 -11.00 -0.01
N GLU A 85 -3.23 -11.47 0.29
CA GLU A 85 -4.10 -12.13 -0.69
C GLU A 85 -4.49 -11.18 -1.81
N LYS A 86 -4.94 -9.97 -1.49
CA LYS A 86 -5.28 -8.96 -2.50
C LYS A 86 -4.07 -8.54 -3.34
N ALA A 87 -2.89 -8.40 -2.72
CA ALA A 87 -1.65 -8.13 -3.45
C ALA A 87 -1.29 -9.28 -4.43
N LYS A 88 -1.47 -10.54 -4.02
CA LYS A 88 -1.27 -11.71 -4.89
C LYS A 88 -2.30 -11.78 -6.02
N VAL A 89 -3.56 -11.47 -5.74
CA VAL A 89 -4.60 -11.42 -6.79
C VAL A 89 -4.22 -10.40 -7.86
N LEU A 90 -3.83 -9.18 -7.49
CA LEU A 90 -3.39 -8.15 -8.44
C LEU A 90 -2.21 -8.63 -9.30
N THR A 91 -1.17 -9.18 -8.67
CA THR A 91 0.05 -9.59 -9.38
C THR A 91 -0.10 -10.88 -10.21
N SER A 92 -1.06 -11.75 -9.87
CA SER A 92 -1.34 -13.00 -10.59
C SER A 92 -2.19 -12.84 -11.85
N ASN A 93 -2.97 -11.75 -11.97
CA ASN A 93 -3.87 -11.48 -13.10
C ASN A 93 -3.13 -10.91 -14.34
N GLY A 94 -2.00 -11.52 -14.70
CA GLY A 94 -1.19 -11.11 -15.86
C GLY A 94 -0.58 -9.71 -15.76
N GLY A 95 -0.53 -9.12 -14.56
CA GLY A 95 0.02 -7.78 -14.35
C GLY A 95 -0.81 -6.63 -14.94
N ARG A 96 -2.12 -6.84 -15.15
CA ARG A 96 -2.99 -5.77 -15.65
C ARG A 96 -3.14 -4.67 -14.58
N PRO A 97 -3.12 -3.39 -14.96
CA PRO A 97 -3.36 -2.30 -14.02
C PRO A 97 -4.70 -2.45 -13.30
N GLY A 98 -4.69 -2.22 -11.98
CA GLY A 98 -5.89 -2.31 -11.15
C GLY A 98 -5.62 -2.05 -9.68
N HIS A 99 -6.68 -2.11 -8.86
CA HIS A 99 -6.59 -1.94 -7.42
C HIS A 99 -7.58 -2.84 -6.65
N HIS A 100 -7.28 -3.04 -5.38
CA HIS A 100 -8.19 -3.60 -4.39
C HIS A 100 -8.28 -2.69 -3.17
N TYR A 101 -9.48 -2.64 -2.59
CA TYR A 101 -9.73 -2.02 -1.31
C TYR A 101 -9.54 -3.02 -0.18
N VAL A 102 -8.97 -2.55 0.92
CA VAL A 102 -8.88 -3.22 2.22
C VAL A 102 -9.57 -2.28 3.20
N ASP A 103 -10.73 -2.70 3.67
CA ASP A 103 -11.58 -1.90 4.55
C ASP A 103 -11.25 -2.21 6.03
N ASP A 104 -11.98 -1.58 6.95
CA ASP A 104 -11.83 -1.75 8.41
C ASP A 104 -10.42 -1.43 8.93
N MET A 105 -9.75 -0.45 8.33
CA MET A 105 -8.52 0.13 8.85
C MET A 105 -8.85 1.15 9.95
N SER A 106 -7.99 1.29 10.96
CA SER A 106 -8.25 2.16 12.12
C SER A 106 -7.60 3.53 12.03
N SER A 107 -6.54 3.69 11.23
CA SER A 107 -5.81 4.96 11.07
C SER A 107 -4.87 4.91 9.86
N PRO A 108 -4.61 6.03 9.17
CA PRO A 108 -5.27 7.34 9.31
C PRO A 108 -6.62 7.43 8.59
N ALA A 109 -6.98 6.40 7.84
CA ALA A 109 -8.18 6.32 7.01
C ALA A 109 -8.80 4.92 7.17
N PRO A 110 -10.12 4.77 6.96
CA PRO A 110 -10.81 3.48 7.09
C PRO A 110 -10.46 2.49 5.97
N THR A 111 -9.88 3.00 4.88
CA THR A 111 -9.68 2.25 3.64
C THR A 111 -8.21 2.33 3.20
N LEU A 112 -7.60 1.19 2.93
CA LEU A 112 -6.33 1.05 2.22
C LEU A 112 -6.60 0.62 0.78
N VAL A 113 -6.07 1.37 -0.18
CA VAL A 113 -6.11 1.03 -1.60
C VAL A 113 -4.76 0.44 -1.99
N LEU A 114 -4.75 -0.84 -2.36
CA LEU A 114 -3.60 -1.51 -2.97
C LEU A 114 -3.72 -1.38 -4.48
N SER A 115 -2.76 -0.74 -5.14
CA SER A 115 -2.79 -0.48 -6.58
C SER A 115 -1.56 -1.03 -7.27
N LEU A 116 -1.80 -1.76 -8.36
CA LEU A 116 -0.82 -2.24 -9.31
C LEU A 116 -0.91 -1.39 -10.58
N ASP A 117 0.15 -0.63 -10.90
CA ASP A 117 0.34 0.15 -12.14
C ASP A 117 -0.77 1.16 -12.52
N GLU A 118 -1.85 1.28 -11.75
CA GLU A 118 -3.00 2.14 -12.08
C GLU A 118 -2.82 3.60 -11.63
N TYR A 119 -2.21 3.79 -10.45
CA TYR A 119 -2.00 5.12 -9.85
C TYR A 119 -0.52 5.54 -9.80
N LEU A 120 0.35 4.88 -10.58
CA LEU A 120 1.77 5.26 -10.71
C LEU A 120 2.00 6.44 -11.66
N SER A 121 1.07 6.68 -12.59
CA SER A 121 1.11 7.77 -13.56
C SER A 121 -0.33 8.22 -13.83
N PRO A 122 -0.55 9.42 -14.38
CA PRO A 122 -1.89 9.87 -14.73
C PRO A 122 -2.57 8.87 -15.68
N SER A 123 -3.50 8.09 -15.15
CA SER A 123 -4.40 7.26 -15.95
C SER A 123 -5.59 8.09 -16.42
N TRP A 124 -6.37 7.58 -17.37
CA TRP A 124 -7.60 8.25 -17.83
C TRP A 124 -8.55 8.61 -16.68
N LEU A 125 -8.54 7.84 -15.59
CA LEU A 125 -9.30 8.09 -14.35
C LEU A 125 -8.82 9.33 -13.58
N THR A 126 -7.57 9.72 -13.78
CA THR A 126 -6.91 10.89 -13.18
C THR A 126 -6.51 11.94 -14.23
N ALA A 127 -6.90 11.78 -15.49
CA ALA A 127 -6.55 12.69 -16.57
C ALA A 127 -7.17 14.07 -16.33
N GLY A 128 -6.35 15.11 -16.42
CA GLY A 128 -6.75 16.49 -16.08
C GLY A 128 -6.79 16.79 -14.58
N LYS A 129 -6.37 15.86 -13.72
CA LYS A 129 -6.13 16.08 -12.28
C LYS A 129 -4.64 16.10 -12.01
N GLU A 130 -4.24 16.74 -10.91
CA GLU A 130 -2.86 16.66 -10.44
C GLU A 130 -2.49 15.19 -10.14
N PRO A 131 -1.27 14.75 -10.50
CA PRO A 131 -0.78 13.42 -10.14
C PRO A 131 -0.85 13.19 -8.63
N ILE A 132 -1.31 12.00 -8.22
CA ILE A 132 -1.42 11.67 -6.79
C ILE A 132 -0.05 11.69 -6.11
N PHE A 133 0.98 11.21 -6.83
CA PHE A 133 2.37 11.25 -6.42
C PHE A 133 3.13 12.28 -7.24
N GLY A 134 3.79 13.22 -6.56
CA GLY A 134 4.77 14.10 -7.19
C GLY A 134 6.01 13.32 -7.65
N ASP A 135 6.85 13.94 -8.48
CA ASP A 135 8.08 13.32 -8.98
C ASP A 135 9.03 12.90 -7.85
N ASP A 136 9.06 13.70 -6.78
CA ASP A 136 9.87 13.50 -5.57
C ASP A 136 9.17 12.68 -4.47
N ASP A 137 7.90 12.29 -4.65
CA ASP A 137 7.21 11.47 -3.65
C ASP A 137 7.86 10.07 -3.56
N PRO A 138 8.22 9.63 -2.34
CA PRO A 138 8.96 8.40 -2.11
C PRO A 138 8.18 7.14 -2.49
#